data_AF-A0A1A8L779-F1
#
_entry.id   AF-A0A1A8L779-F1
#
_cell.length_a   1.000
_cell.length_b   1.000
_cell.length_c   1.000
_cell.angle_alpha   90.00
_cell.angle_beta   90.00
_cell.angle_gamma   90.00
#
_symmetry.space_group_name_H-M   'P 1'
#
loop_
_entity.id
_entity.type
_entity.pdbx_description
1 polymer ?
#
loop_
_entity_poly.entity_id
_entity_poly.type
_entity_poly.pdbx_seq_one_letter_code
_entity_poly.pdbx_strand_id
1 'polypeptide(L)'
;SNSPFETRLGRLPISSPELWLYREVVLECRFEPKRRRRRIGTRAMDIVYNGLQAAHFGQAGKDLADELRVDVKDDILFGVFAKVDKQGVVQKNSALCAFPLSKVNHAIEVGVEACC
;
A
#
# COMPACT_ATOMS: atom_id res chain seq x y z
N SER A 1 7.06 -6.18 -10.13
CA SER A 1 7.97 -6.59 -9.04
C SER A 1 7.73 -8.08 -8.80
N ASN A 2 8.75 -8.95 -8.82
CA ASN A 2 8.55 -10.40 -8.62
C ASN A 2 8.87 -10.76 -7.16
N SER A 3 8.03 -10.27 -6.24
CA SER A 3 8.16 -10.50 -4.80
C SER A 3 7.58 -11.88 -4.44
N PRO A 4 8.20 -12.66 -3.52
CA PRO A 4 7.67 -13.96 -3.13
C PRO A 4 6.33 -13.88 -2.37
N PHE A 5 6.04 -12.73 -1.78
CA PHE A 5 4.81 -12.44 -1.06
C PHE A 5 4.25 -11.11 -1.53
N GLU A 6 2.93 -10.95 -1.47
CA GLU A 6 2.24 -9.72 -1.83
C GLU A 6 1.13 -9.45 -0.81
N THR A 7 0.93 -8.19 -0.48
CA THR A 7 -0.24 -7.76 0.30
C THR A 7 -1.33 -7.34 -0.67
N ARG A 8 -2.54 -7.86 -0.48
CA ARG A 8 -3.71 -7.56 -1.32
C ARG A 8 -4.84 -6.99 -0.48
N LEU A 9 -5.57 -6.05 -1.04
CA LEU A 9 -6.80 -5.52 -0.48
C LEU A 9 -7.98 -6.05 -1.30
N GLY A 10 -8.77 -6.91 -0.67
CA GLY A 10 -10.04 -7.38 -1.22
C GLY A 10 -11.19 -6.42 -0.88
N ARG A 11 -12.10 -6.21 -1.83
CA ARG A 11 -13.30 -5.38 -1.68
C ARG A 11 -14.53 -6.16 -2.15
N LEU A 12 -15.59 -6.09 -1.35
CA LEU A 12 -16.93 -6.57 -1.72
C LEU A 12 -17.97 -5.51 -1.33
N PRO A 13 -19.00 -5.27 -2.15
CA PRO A 13 -20.11 -4.38 -1.78
C PRO A 13 -20.87 -4.91 -0.56
N ILE A 14 -21.31 -4.00 0.31
CA ILE A 14 -22.17 -4.37 1.46
C ILE A 14 -23.61 -4.65 1.01
N SER A 15 -24.04 -3.99 -0.08
CA SER A 15 -25.42 -4.10 -0.60
C SER A 15 -25.74 -5.44 -1.27
N SER A 16 -24.73 -6.21 -1.67
CA SER A 16 -24.89 -7.51 -2.31
C SER A 16 -23.72 -8.43 -1.97
N PRO A 17 -23.96 -9.63 -1.42
CA PRO A 17 -22.92 -10.61 -1.10
C PRO A 17 -22.45 -11.42 -2.32
N GLU A 18 -22.76 -10.99 -3.54
CA GLU A 18 -22.44 -11.71 -4.76
C GLU A 18 -20.93 -11.69 -5.08
N LEU A 19 -20.30 -12.86 -5.11
CA LEU A 19 -18.85 -13.00 -5.26
C LEU A 19 -18.29 -12.47 -6.59
N TRP A 20 -19.10 -12.36 -7.65
CA TRP A 20 -18.65 -11.80 -8.92
C TRP A 20 -18.37 -10.29 -8.84
N LEU A 21 -18.79 -9.63 -7.75
CA LEU A 21 -18.46 -8.24 -7.43
C LEU A 21 -17.16 -8.10 -6.63
N TYR A 22 -16.54 -9.20 -6.23
CA TYR A 22 -15.27 -9.19 -5.51
C TYR A 22 -14.16 -8.60 -6.38
N ARG A 23 -13.38 -7.68 -5.81
CA ARG A 23 -12.24 -7.04 -6.46
C ARG A 23 -11.02 -7.10 -5.56
N GLU A 24 -9.85 -7.27 -6.14
CA GLU A 24 -8.58 -7.20 -5.43
C GLU A 24 -7.66 -6.15 -6.06
N VAL A 25 -6.90 -5.48 -5.21
CA VAL A 25 -5.77 -4.64 -5.64
C VAL A 25 -4.54 -4.96 -4.81
N VAL A 26 -3.37 -4.94 -5.45
CA VAL A 26 -2.09 -5.15 -4.77
C VAL A 26 -1.65 -3.87 -4.09
N LEU A 27 -1.33 -3.94 -2.80
CA LEU A 27 -0.76 -2.83 -2.03
C LEU A 27 0.77 -2.98 -1.98
N GLU A 28 1.49 -2.12 -2.69
CA GLU A 28 2.96 -2.06 -2.66
C GLU A 28 3.43 -0.91 -1.76
N CYS A 29 4.12 -1.23 -0.66
CA CYS A 29 4.82 -0.25 0.18
C CYS A 29 6.32 -0.29 -0.11
N ARG A 30 6.87 0.83 -0.59
CA ARG A 30 8.25 0.90 -1.10
C ARG A 30 8.99 2.11 -0.54
N PHE A 31 10.25 1.91 -0.18
CA PHE A 31 11.15 2.99 0.22
C PHE A 31 12.23 3.20 -0.84
N GLU A 32 12.13 4.32 -1.56
CA GLU A 32 13.11 4.77 -2.54
C GLU A 32 13.95 5.93 -1.96
N PRO A 33 15.15 5.66 -1.44
CA PRO A 33 16.01 6.71 -0.91
C PRO A 33 16.46 7.66 -2.03
N LYS A 34 16.17 8.96 -1.89
CA LYS A 34 16.72 9.99 -2.80
C LYS A 34 18.24 9.87 -2.83
N ARG A 35 18.82 9.59 -4.00
CA ARG A 35 20.27 9.37 -4.21
C ARG A 35 21.07 10.54 -3.63
N ARG A 36 21.58 10.41 -2.40
CA ARG A 36 22.51 11.40 -1.84
C ARG A 36 23.84 11.25 -2.57
N ARG A 37 24.27 12.31 -3.25
CA ARG A 37 25.41 12.34 -4.20
C ARG A 37 26.76 11.86 -3.64
N ARG A 38 26.89 11.57 -2.34
CA ARG A 38 28.12 11.03 -1.73
C ARG A 38 27.78 10.21 -0.47
N ARG A 39 28.00 8.89 -0.53
CA ARG A 39 28.58 8.07 0.55
C ARG A 39 28.94 6.71 -0.05
N ILE A 40 30.23 6.54 -0.32
CA ILE A 40 30.89 5.27 -0.60
C ILE A 40 30.71 4.42 0.66
N GLY A 41 29.89 3.36 0.63
CA GLY A 41 29.77 2.44 1.76
C GLY A 41 28.46 1.64 1.79
N THR A 42 27.31 2.28 1.59
CA THR A 42 26.02 1.59 1.56
C THR A 42 25.12 2.26 0.52
N ARG A 43 24.98 1.64 -0.67
CA ARG A 43 23.92 2.02 -1.60
C ARG A 43 22.60 1.76 -0.87
N ALA A 44 21.91 2.81 -0.47
CA ALA A 44 20.54 2.69 0.01
C ALA A 44 19.73 2.16 -1.20
N MET A 45 19.40 0.87 -1.15
CA MET A 45 18.68 0.20 -2.23
C MET A 45 17.21 0.55 -2.15
N ASP A 46 16.53 0.43 -3.28
CA ASP A 46 15.08 0.37 -3.31
C ASP A 46 14.60 -0.86 -2.52
N ILE A 47 13.75 -0.66 -1.51
CA ILE A 47 13.24 -1.73 -0.64
C ILE A 47 11.73 -1.78 -0.75
N VAL A 48 11.22 -2.93 -1.19
CA VAL A 48 9.79 -3.26 -1.13
C VAL A 48 9.49 -3.99 0.19
N TYR A 49 8.56 -3.44 0.96
CA TYR A 49 7.99 -4.03 2.16
C TYR A 49 6.69 -4.73 1.75
N ASN A 50 6.80 -6.04 1.54
CA ASN A 50 5.80 -6.87 0.87
C ASN A 50 4.79 -7.54 1.81
N GLY A 51 5.04 -7.57 3.13
CA GLY A 51 4.15 -8.20 4.11
C GLY A 51 3.55 -7.20 5.08
N LEU A 52 2.25 -6.97 5.00
CA LEU A 52 1.48 -6.21 5.99
C LEU A 52 1.48 -6.91 7.36
N GLN A 53 1.80 -6.16 8.41
CA GLN A 53 1.84 -6.62 9.80
C GLN A 53 0.61 -6.16 10.58
N ALA A 54 0.14 -4.94 10.31
CA ALA A 54 -1.05 -4.36 10.88
C ALA A 54 -1.60 -3.27 9.96
N ALA A 55 -2.91 -3.04 10.02
CA ALA A 55 -3.56 -1.94 9.34
C ALA A 55 -4.58 -1.23 10.23
N HIS A 56 -4.79 0.05 9.96
CA HIS A 56 -5.76 0.89 10.65
C HIS A 56 -6.48 1.78 9.64
N PHE A 57 -7.79 1.87 9.80
CA PHE A 57 -8.66 2.69 8.97
C PHE A 57 -9.04 3.96 9.74
N GLY A 58 -8.83 5.13 9.12
CA GLY A 58 -9.18 6.41 9.73
C GLY A 58 -8.91 7.58 8.80
N GLN A 59 -9.01 8.80 9.33
CA GLN A 59 -8.79 10.03 8.58
C GLN A 59 -7.46 10.68 8.99
N ALA A 60 -6.82 11.39 8.05
CA ALA A 60 -5.64 12.17 8.35
C ALA A 60 -6.02 13.54 8.94
N GLY A 61 -5.18 14.04 9.85
CA GLY A 61 -5.20 15.45 10.21
C GLY A 61 -4.83 16.33 9.01
N LYS A 62 -5.18 17.62 9.08
CA LYS A 62 -5.01 18.58 7.97
C LYS A 62 -3.64 18.53 7.30
N ASP A 63 -2.57 18.63 8.08
CA ASP A 63 -1.21 18.70 7.53
C ASP A 63 -0.83 17.42 6.75
N LEU A 64 -1.24 16.25 7.26
CA LEU A 64 -0.98 14.97 6.59
C LEU A 64 -1.87 14.80 5.35
N ALA A 65 -3.13 15.24 5.40
CA ALA A 65 -4.02 15.22 4.24
C ALA A 65 -3.46 16.10 3.10
N ASP A 66 -2.96 17.29 3.43
CA ASP A 66 -2.30 18.21 2.50
C ASP A 66 -1.05 17.57 1.88
N GLU A 67 -0.20 16.90 2.67
CA GLU A 67 0.99 16.20 2.18
C GLU A 67 0.64 15.02 1.25
N LEU A 68 -0.41 14.27 1.58
CA LEU A 68 -0.93 13.15 0.78
C LEU A 68 -1.75 13.61 -0.44
N ARG A 69 -2.03 14.92 -0.54
CA ARG A 69 -2.87 15.54 -1.57
C ARG A 69 -4.25 14.89 -1.65
N VAL A 70 -4.94 14.88 -0.53
CA VAL A 70 -6.30 14.33 -0.35
C VAL A 70 -7.14 15.29 0.49
N ASP A 71 -8.46 15.13 0.46
CA ASP A 71 -9.34 15.89 1.34
C ASP A 71 -9.14 15.45 2.80
N VAL A 72 -9.35 16.34 3.77
CA VAL A 72 -9.27 16.01 5.20
C VAL A 72 -10.33 14.98 5.61
N LYS A 73 -11.43 14.91 4.87
CA LYS A 73 -12.51 13.92 5.05
C LYS A 73 -12.24 12.61 4.31
N ASP A 74 -11.18 12.51 3.51
CA ASP A 74 -10.86 11.26 2.82
C ASP A 74 -10.49 10.20 3.85
N ASP A 75 -11.09 9.03 3.68
CA ASP A 75 -10.74 7.86 4.45
C ASP A 75 -9.42 7.27 3.95
N ILE A 76 -8.56 6.91 4.90
CA ILE A 76 -7.20 6.43 4.64
C ILE A 76 -6.99 5.10 5.36
N LEU A 77 -6.47 4.13 4.61
CA LEU A 77 -5.95 2.89 5.15
C LEU A 77 -4.46 3.06 5.43
N PHE A 78 -4.10 3.10 6.71
CA PHE A 78 -2.71 3.08 7.16
C PHE A 78 -2.26 1.62 7.32
N GLY A 79 -1.11 1.28 6.77
CA GLY A 79 -0.56 -0.07 6.88
C GLY A 79 0.91 -0.05 7.31
N VAL A 80 1.24 -0.88 8.29
CA VAL A 80 2.63 -1.15 8.68
C VAL A 80 3.08 -2.41 7.97
N PHE A 81 4.11 -2.30 7.15
CA PHE A 81 4.67 -3.38 6.35
C PHE A 81 6.06 -3.75 6.85
N ALA A 82 6.41 -5.02 6.67
CA ALA A 82 7.74 -5.54 6.89
C ALA A 82 8.21 -6.26 5.61
N LYS A 83 9.53 -6.40 5.47
CA LYS A 83 10.09 -7.26 4.42
C LYS A 83 9.94 -8.72 4.85
N VAL A 84 9.37 -9.54 3.99
CA VAL A 84 9.22 -10.98 4.15
C VAL A 84 10.12 -11.65 3.11
N ASP A 85 11.01 -12.53 3.57
CA ASP A 85 11.88 -13.28 2.67
C ASP A 85 11.15 -14.44 1.97
N LYS A 86 11.86 -15.21 1.16
CA LYS A 86 11.26 -16.33 0.39
C LYS A 86 10.79 -17.49 1.28
N GLN A 87 11.26 -17.53 2.53
CA GLN A 87 10.91 -18.55 3.51
C GLN A 87 9.70 -18.12 4.35
N GLY A 88 9.15 -16.92 4.12
CA GLY A 88 8.04 -16.37 4.89
C GLY A 88 8.47 -15.74 6.21
N VAL A 89 9.77 -15.54 6.43
CA VAL A 89 10.28 -14.96 7.68
C VAL A 89 10.24 -13.44 7.60
N VAL A 90 9.55 -12.84 8.57
CA VAL A 90 9.43 -11.39 8.73
C VAL A 90 10.75 -10.79 9.23
N GLN A 91 11.25 -9.79 8.51
CA GLN A 91 12.48 -9.08 8.83
C GLN A 91 12.21 -7.90 9.78
N LYS A 92 13.23 -7.49 10.54
CA LYS A 92 13.10 -6.48 11.61
C LYS A 92 12.72 -5.07 11.14
N ASN A 93 13.03 -4.73 9.89
CA ASN A 93 12.77 -3.38 9.39
C ASN A 93 11.32 -3.28 8.90
N SER A 94 10.65 -2.21 9.30
CA SER A 94 9.29 -1.89 8.88
C SER A 94 9.20 -0.56 8.14
N ALA A 95 8.08 -0.37 7.45
CA ALA A 95 7.68 0.88 6.83
C ALA A 95 6.19 1.12 7.09
N LEU A 96 5.81 2.39 7.27
CA LEU A 96 4.41 2.82 7.34
C LEU A 96 4.05 3.44 5.98
N CYS A 97 2.99 2.93 5.36
CA CYS A 97 2.42 3.50 4.14
C CYS A 97 0.96 3.88 4.37
N ALA A 98 0.51 4.96 3.73
CA ALA A 98 -0.86 5.45 3.78
C ALA A 98 -1.52 5.31 2.40
N PHE A 99 -2.69 4.68 2.36
CA PHE A 99 -3.45 4.42 1.14
C PHE A 99 -4.81 5.11 1.22
N PRO A 100 -4.97 6.30 0.63
CA PRO A 100 -6.27 6.95 0.54
C PRO A 100 -7.26 6.07 -0.23
N LEU A 101 -8.43 5.79 0.36
CA LEU A 101 -9.41 4.91 -0.25
C LEU A 101 -10.01 5.50 -1.54
N SER A 102 -10.06 6.83 -1.66
CA SER A 102 -10.42 7.50 -2.92
C SER A 102 -9.54 7.04 -4.09
N LYS A 103 -8.22 6.99 -3.88
CA LYS A 103 -7.24 6.53 -4.88
C LYS A 103 -7.31 5.01 -5.10
N VAL A 104 -7.51 4.24 -4.04
CA VAL A 104 -7.67 2.77 -4.13
C VAL A 104 -8.91 2.39 -4.94
N ASN A 105 -10.05 3.02 -4.65
CA ASN A 105 -11.30 2.78 -5.38
C ASN A 105 -11.16 3.18 -6.85
N HIS A 106 -10.55 4.33 -7.14
CA HIS A 106 -10.28 4.74 -8.51
C HIS A 106 -9.39 3.72 -9.26
N ALA A 107 -8.35 3.18 -8.60
CA ALA A 107 -7.52 2.13 -9.21
C ALA A 107 -8.29 0.84 -9.50
N ILE A 108 -9.25 0.47 -8.63
CA ILE A 108 -10.15 -0.67 -8.88
C ILE A 108 -11.07 -0.38 -10.07
N GLU A 109 -11.65 0.80 -10.16
CA GLU A 109 -12.54 1.21 -11.27
C GLU A 109 -11.81 1.17 -12.61
N VAL A 110 -10.64 1.81 -12.69
CA VAL A 110 -9.77 1.77 -13.89
C VAL A 110 -9.40 0.33 -14.25
N GLY A 111 -9.11 -0.51 -13.25
CA GLY A 111 -8.82 -1.93 -13.48
C GLY A 111 -10.01 -2.73 -14.03
N VAL A 112 -11.24 -2.38 -13.62
CA VAL A 112 -12.46 -2.99 -14.17
C VAL A 112 -12.68 -2.54 -15.61
N GLU A 113 -12.64 -1.23 -15.88
CA GLU A 113 -12.81 -0.65 -17.23
C GLU A 113 -11.76 -1.16 -18.23
N ALA A 114 -10.55 -1.46 -17.76
CA ALA A 114 -9.51 -2.03 -18.61
C ALA A 114 -9.72 -3.52 -18.93
N CYS A 115 -10.49 -4.23 -18.09
CA CYS A 115 -10.76 -5.66 -18.25
C CYS A 115 -11.99 -5.92 -19.13
N CYS A 116 -13.05 -5.15 -18.94
CA CYS A 116 -14.34 -5.26 -19.62
C CYS A 116 -15.09 -3.91 -19.65
#